data_AF-A0A2S9FI07-F1
#
_entry.id   AF-A0A2S9FI07-F1
#
_cell.length_a   1.000
_cell.length_b   1.000
_cell.length_c   1.000
_cell.angle_alpha   90.00
_cell.angle_beta   90.00
_cell.angle_gamma   90.00
#
_symmetry.space_group_name_H-M   'P 1'
#
loop_
_entity.id
_entity.type
_entity.pdbx_description
1 polymer ?
#
loop_
_entity_poly.entity_id
_entity_poly.type
_entity_poly.pdbx_seq_one_letter_code
_entity_poly.pdbx_strand_id
1 'polypeptide(L)'
;GHEEIAYDSPTVNDVQWTADIERALAGFDRALIADRFDPEEMDDEGVEPGGFSADPGWLDTVQESFDQLRSFYRSAADNGMAVLVVIG
;
A
#
# COMPACT_ATOMS: atom_id res chain seq x y z
N GLY A 1 5.52 -13.28 29.44
CA GLY A 1 6.17 -12.14 28.81
C GLY A 1 5.32 -11.77 27.63
N HIS A 2 4.63 -10.64 27.69
CA HIS A 2 3.97 -10.08 26.52
C HIS A 2 4.99 -9.17 25.87
N GLU A 3 5.46 -9.56 24.69
CA GLU A 3 6.23 -8.68 23.83
C GLU A 3 5.21 -7.68 23.26
N GLU A 4 5.26 -6.44 23.75
CA GLU A 4 4.56 -5.32 23.13
C GLU A 4 5.16 -5.17 21.73
N ILE A 5 4.40 -5.52 20.70
CA ILE A 5 4.70 -5.09 19.34
C ILE A 5 4.66 -3.56 19.39
N ALA A 6 5.83 -2.92 19.24
CA ALA A 6 5.91 -1.48 19.16
C ALA A 6 5.21 -1.05 17.87
N TYR A 7 3.96 -0.60 17.98
CA TYR A 7 3.26 0.04 16.86
C TYR A 7 4.10 1.24 16.43
N ASP A 8 4.50 1.28 15.17
CA ASP A 8 5.10 2.48 14.61
C ASP A 8 4.10 3.63 14.75
N SER A 9 4.61 4.81 15.10
CA SER A 9 3.74 5.98 15.29
C SER A 9 2.97 6.26 14.01
N PRO A 10 1.65 6.50 14.09
CA PRO A 10 0.85 6.66 12.90
C PRO A 10 1.32 7.91 12.13
N THR A 11 1.43 7.76 10.81
CA THR A 11 1.87 8.87 9.95
C THR A 11 0.66 9.70 9.56
N VAL A 12 0.73 11.02 9.77
CA VAL A 12 -0.31 11.96 9.34
C VAL A 12 0.12 12.62 8.04
N ASN A 13 -0.64 12.36 6.99
CA ASN A 13 -0.54 13.01 5.70
C ASN A 13 -1.48 14.22 5.70
N ASP A 14 -0.94 15.43 5.68
CA ASP A 14 -1.76 16.63 5.55
C ASP A 14 -2.48 16.69 4.19
N VAL A 15 -3.33 17.70 3.99
CA VAL A 15 -4.15 17.82 2.77
C VAL A 15 -3.29 17.98 1.51
N GLN A 16 -2.20 18.74 1.58
CA GLN A 16 -1.31 18.93 0.44
C GLN A 16 -0.60 17.61 0.11
N TRP A 17 -0.08 16.93 1.14
CA TRP A 17 0.57 15.64 0.97
C TRP A 17 -0.39 14.55 0.46
N THR A 18 -1.64 14.57 0.90
CA THR A 18 -2.71 13.67 0.41
C THR A 18 -2.97 13.86 -1.08
N ALA A 19 -3.03 15.11 -1.55
CA ALA A 19 -3.19 15.42 -2.97
C ALA A 19 -1.95 15.03 -3.80
N ASP A 20 -0.76 15.12 -3.23
CA ASP A 20 0.47 14.69 -3.89
C ASP A 20 0.55 13.16 -4.01
N ILE A 21 0.13 12.42 -2.98
CA ILE A 21 0.00 10.96 -3.03
C ILE A 21 -1.05 10.53 -4.07
N GLU A 22 -2.23 11.17 -4.10
CA GLU A 22 -3.27 10.89 -5.10
C GLU A 22 -2.70 11.01 -6.53
N ARG A 23 -1.99 12.10 -6.80
CA ARG A 23 -1.38 12.35 -8.11
C ARG A 23 -0.29 11.33 -8.45
N ALA A 24 0.50 10.91 -7.46
CA ALA A 24 1.51 9.86 -7.64
C ALA A 24 0.84 8.52 -7.98
N LEU A 25 -0.20 8.13 -7.22
CA LEU A 25 -0.95 6.88 -7.45
C LEU A 25 -1.67 6.87 -8.80
N ALA A 26 -2.10 8.03 -9.32
CA ALA A 26 -2.71 8.13 -10.64
C ALA A 26 -1.75 7.76 -11.79
N GLY A 27 -0.43 7.81 -11.56
CA GLY A 27 0.59 7.42 -12.53
C GLY A 27 0.87 5.91 -12.62
N PHE A 28 0.32 5.11 -11.70
CA PHE A 28 0.48 3.66 -11.71
C PHE A 28 -0.79 2.98 -12.23
N ASP A 29 -0.61 1.92 -13.00
CA ASP A 29 -1.68 1.06 -13.48
C ASP A 29 -1.41 -0.41 -13.17
N ARG A 30 -2.43 -1.25 -13.36
CA ARG A 30 -2.36 -2.70 -13.09
C ARG A 30 -1.30 -3.41 -13.95
N ALA A 31 -1.04 -2.95 -15.16
CA ALA A 31 -0.05 -3.58 -16.04
C ALA A 31 1.37 -3.31 -15.52
N LEU A 32 1.65 -2.09 -15.06
CA LEU A 32 2.92 -1.72 -14.44
C LEU A 32 3.15 -2.48 -13.13
N ILE A 33 2.10 -2.68 -12.33
CA ILE A 33 2.19 -3.49 -11.10
C ILE A 33 2.52 -4.95 -11.45
N ALA A 34 1.81 -5.53 -12.42
CA ALA A 34 2.05 -6.90 -12.84
C ALA A 34 3.45 -7.11 -13.46
N ASP A 35 3.97 -6.13 -14.20
CA ASP A 35 5.31 -6.18 -14.79
C ASP A 35 6.43 -6.13 -13.73
N ARG A 36 6.17 -5.50 -12.59
CA ARG A 36 7.14 -5.31 -11.50
C ARG A 36 6.96 -6.26 -10.33
N PHE A 37 5.92 -7.07 -10.32
CA PHE A 37 5.64 -8.00 -9.25
C PHE A 37 6.57 -9.22 -9.36
N ASP A 38 7.54 -9.30 -8.45
CA ASP A 38 8.46 -10.42 -8.33
C ASP A 38 8.22 -11.13 -6.98
N PRO A 39 7.45 -12.23 -6.96
CA PRO A 39 7.11 -12.92 -5.72
C PRO A 39 8.31 -13.63 -5.08
N GLU A 40 9.34 -13.99 -5.85
CA GLU A 40 10.56 -14.62 -5.31
C GLU A 40 11.42 -13.57 -4.61
N GLU A 41 11.62 -12.40 -5.25
CA GLU A 41 12.36 -11.28 -4.66
C GLU A 41 11.69 -10.78 -3.38
N MET A 42 10.36 -10.64 -3.36
CA MET A 42 9.61 -10.22 -2.16
C MET A 42 9.77 -11.19 -0.98
N ASP A 43 9.78 -12.49 -1.25
CA ASP A 43 10.03 -13.50 -0.21
C ASP A 43 11.49 -13.46 0.28
N ASP A 44 12.46 -13.29 -0.64
CA ASP A 44 13.88 -13.18 -0.31
C ASP A 44 14.21 -11.91 0.50
N GLU A 45 13.51 -10.80 0.23
CA GLU A 45 13.62 -9.55 0.99
C GLU A 45 12.90 -9.62 2.35
N GLY A 46 12.15 -10.69 2.63
CA GLY A 46 11.40 -10.86 3.86
C GLY A 46 10.22 -9.90 3.97
N VAL A 47 9.58 -9.55 2.84
CA VAL A 47 8.35 -8.75 2.84
C VAL A 47 7.24 -9.51 3.57
N GLU A 48 6.55 -8.84 4.49
CA GLU A 48 5.41 -9.44 5.20
C GLU A 48 4.12 -9.37 4.34
N PRO A 49 3.22 -10.37 4.41
CA PRO A 49 3.25 -11.53 5.32
C PRO A 49 4.09 -12.72 4.82
N GLY A 50 4.76 -12.57 3.67
CA GLY A 50 5.56 -13.61 3.03
C GLY A 50 4.72 -14.71 2.36
N GLY A 51 5.41 -15.62 1.69
CA GLY A 51 4.78 -16.68 0.90
C GLY A 51 4.21 -16.19 -0.42
N PHE A 52 4.77 -15.11 -0.98
CA PHE A 52 4.37 -14.54 -2.26
C PHE A 52 4.60 -15.53 -3.40
N SER A 53 5.70 -16.27 -3.37
CA SER A 53 6.03 -17.31 -4.36
C SER A 53 5.18 -18.57 -4.23
N ALA A 54 4.62 -18.82 -3.04
CA ALA A 54 3.83 -20.02 -2.75
C ALA A 54 2.37 -19.93 -3.22
N ASP A 55 1.83 -18.71 -3.37
CA ASP A 55 0.45 -18.48 -3.81
C ASP A 55 0.39 -17.49 -4.99
N PRO A 56 0.02 -17.94 -6.20
CA PRO A 56 -0.11 -17.05 -7.36
C PRO A 56 -1.24 -16.00 -7.21
N GLY A 57 -2.16 -16.16 -6.25
CA GLY A 57 -3.23 -15.20 -5.96
C GLY A 57 -2.76 -13.88 -5.33
N TRP A 58 -1.49 -13.79 -4.94
CA TRP A 58 -0.93 -12.55 -4.37
C TRP A 58 -0.95 -11.38 -5.34
N LEU A 59 -0.71 -11.62 -6.63
CA LEU A 59 -0.73 -10.54 -7.62
C LEU A 59 -2.11 -9.88 -7.72
N ASP A 60 -3.18 -10.68 -7.75
CA ASP A 60 -4.56 -10.17 -7.74
C ASP A 60 -4.84 -9.40 -6.44
N THR A 61 -4.42 -9.95 -5.29
CA THR A 61 -4.59 -9.32 -3.97
C THR A 61 -3.89 -7.95 -3.90
N VAL A 62 -2.65 -7.85 -4.40
CA VAL A 62 -1.89 -6.59 -4.46
C VAL A 62 -2.57 -5.58 -5.38
N GLN A 63 -3.05 -6.02 -6.55
CA GLN A 63 -3.77 -5.13 -7.48
C GLN A 63 -5.09 -4.61 -6.89
N GLU A 64 -5.87 -5.46 -6.22
CA GLU A 64 -7.10 -5.07 -5.55
C GLU A 64 -6.83 -4.08 -4.40
N SER A 65 -5.79 -4.35 -3.61
CA SER A 65 -5.37 -3.47 -2.52
C SER A 65 -4.91 -2.11 -3.04
N PHE A 66 -4.17 -2.09 -4.16
CA PHE A 66 -3.76 -0.87 -4.83
C PHE A 66 -4.96 -0.06 -5.34
N ASP A 67 -5.95 -0.69 -5.96
CA ASP A 67 -7.16 0.00 -6.43
C ASP A 67 -7.95 0.61 -5.27
N GLN A 68 -8.05 -0.11 -4.14
CA GLN A 68 -8.68 0.38 -2.93
C GLN A 68 -7.93 1.60 -2.37
N LEU A 69 -6.61 1.54 -2.29
CA LEU A 69 -5.75 2.64 -1.83
C LEU A 69 -5.92 3.87 -2.72
N ARG A 70 -5.91 3.69 -4.05
CA ARG A 70 -6.10 4.78 -5.01
C ARG A 70 -7.47 5.42 -4.87
N SER A 71 -8.52 4.61 -4.71
CA SER A 71 -9.89 5.10 -4.48
C SER A 71 -9.98 5.92 -3.18
N PHE A 72 -9.34 5.45 -2.12
CA PHE A 72 -9.31 6.12 -0.83
C PHE A 72 -8.61 7.49 -0.90
N TYR A 73 -7.40 7.56 -1.47
CA TYR A 73 -6.66 8.82 -1.60
C TYR A 73 -7.34 9.82 -2.54
N ARG A 74 -7.99 9.34 -3.61
CA ARG A 74 -8.82 10.19 -4.47
C ARG A 74 -9.97 10.81 -3.69
N SER A 75 -10.73 9.99 -2.96
CA SER A 75 -11.81 10.47 -2.11
C SER A 75 -11.31 11.46 -1.05
N ALA A 76 -10.17 11.19 -0.42
CA ALA A 76 -9.57 12.09 0.56
C ALA A 76 -9.16 13.44 -0.05
N ALA A 77 -8.52 13.43 -1.22
CA ALA A 77 -8.12 14.63 -1.93
C ALA A 77 -9.33 15.46 -2.40
N ASP A 78 -10.35 14.82 -2.97
CA ASP A 78 -11.58 15.47 -3.45
C ASP A 78 -12.34 16.18 -2.32
N ASN A 79 -12.26 15.65 -1.10
CA ASN A 79 -12.92 16.21 0.09
C ASN A 79 -12.00 17.09 0.96
N GLY A 80 -10.74 17.29 0.57
CA GLY A 80 -9.78 18.09 1.34
C GLY A 80 -9.45 17.51 2.71
N MET A 81 -9.38 16.18 2.83
CA MET A 81 -9.13 15.46 4.08
C MET A 81 -7.64 15.16 4.27
N ALA A 82 -7.19 15.18 5.52
CA ALA A 82 -5.92 14.58 5.92
C ALA A 82 -6.09 13.06 6.11
N VAL A 83 -5.03 12.29 5.84
CA VAL A 83 -5.03 10.83 5.96
C VAL A 83 -4.13 10.40 7.11
N LEU A 84 -4.62 9.49 7.95
CA LEU A 84 -3.84 8.80 8.97
C LEU A 84 -3.46 7.41 8.46
N VAL A 85 -2.17 7.09 8.43
CA VAL A 85 -1.66 5.76 8.09
C VAL A 85 -1.20 5.06 9.37
N VAL A 86 -1.73 3.87 9.61
CA VAL A 86 -1.37 3.00 10.74
C VAL A 86 -0.94 1.66 10.16
N ILE A 87 0.28 1.22 10.45
CA ILE A 87 0.79 -0.11 10.13
C ILE A 87 0.94 -0.84 11.46
N GLY A 88 0.40 -2.05 11.57
CA GLY A 88 0.40 -2.84 12.80
C GLY A 88 0.04 -4.29 12.55
#